data_AF-A0A7C6T533-F1
#
_entry.id   AF-A0A7C6T533-F1
#
_cell.length_a   1.000
_cell.length_b   1.000
_cell.length_c   1.000
_cell.angle_alpha   90.00
_cell.angle_beta   90.00
_cell.angle_gamma   90.00
#
_symmetry.space_group_name_H-M   'P 1'
#
loop_
_entity.id
_entity.type
_entity.pdbx_description
1 polymer ?
#
loop_
_entity_poly.entity_id
_entity_poly.type
_entity_poly.pdbx_seq_one_letter_code
_entity_poly.pdbx_strand_id
1 'polypeptide(L)'
;IEQRLEKLPSQVQQDRVWTIELTGYLDKLKKRQEKHAQEGKYDEALTQYRWMLEEYRVSLFAQQLGTKVPVSDKRLSKQWTAVEE
;
A
#
# COMPACT_ATOMS: atom_id res chain seq x y z
N ILE A 1 -7.42 -11.24 -30.36
CA ILE A 1 -6.83 -10.01 -29.77
C ILE A 1 -7.93 -9.04 -29.28
N GLU A 2 -9.21 -9.37 -29.43
CA GLU A 2 -10.32 -8.41 -29.25
C GLU A 2 -10.90 -8.27 -27.84
N GLN A 3 -10.61 -9.18 -26.89
CA GLN A 3 -11.21 -9.10 -25.54
C GLN A 3 -10.53 -8.10 -24.57
N ARG A 4 -9.43 -7.44 -24.96
CA ARG A 4 -8.71 -6.52 -24.06
C ARG A 4 -9.31 -5.11 -24.03
N LEU A 5 -10.01 -4.69 -25.07
CA LEU A 5 -10.46 -3.30 -25.22
C LEU A 5 -11.70 -2.93 -24.37
N GLU A 6 -12.57 -3.89 -24.05
CA GLU A 6 -13.78 -3.62 -23.25
C GLU A 6 -13.53 -3.46 -21.75
N LYS A 7 -12.43 -4.02 -21.21
CA LYS A 7 -12.12 -3.97 -19.76
C LYS A 7 -11.23 -2.80 -19.33
N LEU A 8 -10.61 -2.10 -20.28
CA LEU A 8 -9.76 -0.93 -20.03
C LEU A 8 -10.45 0.18 -19.21
N PRO A 9 -11.70 0.63 -19.52
CA PRO A 9 -12.28 1.73 -18.76
C PRO A 9 -12.56 1.37 -17.30
N SER A 10 -13.02 0.15 -17.01
CA SER A 10 -13.25 -0.33 -15.64
C SER A 10 -11.93 -0.49 -14.87
N GLN A 11 -10.90 -1.04 -15.53
CA GLN A 11 -9.58 -1.20 -14.94
C GLN A 11 -8.92 0.15 -14.63
N VAL A 12 -9.04 1.14 -15.52
CA VAL A 12 -8.53 2.51 -15.30
C VAL A 12 -9.23 3.22 -14.14
N GLN A 13 -10.54 3.01 -13.95
CA GLN A 13 -11.25 3.55 -12.78
C GLN A 13 -10.76 2.91 -11.48
N GLN A 14 -10.59 1.60 -11.47
CA GLN A 14 -10.11 0.84 -10.33
C GLN A 14 -8.67 1.21 -9.97
N ASP A 15 -7.78 1.34 -10.96
CA ASP A 15 -6.41 1.84 -10.79
C ASP A 15 -6.39 3.24 -10.19
N ARG A 16 -7.33 4.10 -10.56
CA ARG A 16 -7.46 5.45 -10.01
C ARG A 16 -7.83 5.42 -8.53
N VAL A 17 -8.80 4.58 -8.16
CA VAL A 17 -9.20 4.37 -6.76
C VAL A 17 -8.03 3.85 -5.94
N TRP A 18 -7.33 2.82 -6.43
CA TRP A 18 -6.14 2.27 -5.77
C TRP A 18 -5.02 3.29 -5.61
N THR A 19 -4.80 4.13 -6.60
CA THR A 19 -3.81 5.21 -6.52
C THR A 19 -4.16 6.22 -5.44
N ILE A 20 -5.44 6.60 -5.32
CA ILE A 20 -5.91 7.52 -4.28
C ILE A 20 -5.72 6.91 -2.89
N GLU A 21 -6.12 5.64 -2.70
CA GLU A 21 -5.94 4.93 -1.43
C GLU A 21 -4.46 4.81 -1.04
N LEU A 22 -3.61 4.37 -1.96
CA LEU A 22 -2.17 4.26 -1.73
C LEU A 22 -1.53 5.61 -1.39
N THR A 23 -1.95 6.69 -2.06
CA THR A 23 -1.45 8.04 -1.76
C THR A 23 -1.77 8.43 -0.33
N GLY A 24 -2.98 8.12 0.15
CA GLY A 24 -3.37 8.35 1.55
C GLY A 24 -2.50 7.57 2.55
N TYR A 25 -2.15 6.32 2.23
CA TYR A 25 -1.27 5.51 3.07
C TYR A 25 0.18 6.00 3.07
N LEU A 26 0.69 6.43 1.91
CA LEU A 26 2.04 6.99 1.79
C LEU A 26 2.16 8.31 2.56
N ASP A 27 1.14 9.17 2.52
CA ASP A 27 1.14 10.42 3.27
C ASP A 27 1.17 10.18 4.79
N LYS A 28 0.37 9.23 5.28
CA LYS A 28 0.40 8.79 6.70
C LYS A 28 1.79 8.26 7.09
N LEU A 29 2.35 7.36 6.29
CA LEU A 29 3.69 6.79 6.52
C LEU A 29 4.75 7.91 6.58
N LYS A 30 4.71 8.84 5.61
CA LYS A 30 5.67 9.95 5.54
C LYS A 30 5.61 10.83 6.79
N LYS A 31 4.42 11.25 7.20
CA LYS A 31 4.22 12.07 8.42
C LYS A 31 4.79 11.38 9.67
N ARG A 32 4.54 10.07 9.80
CA ARG A 32 5.06 9.30 10.93
C ARG A 32 6.58 9.14 10.86
N GLN A 33 7.11 8.88 9.67
CA GLN A 33 8.56 8.81 9.44
C GLN A 33 9.26 10.13 9.76
N GLU A 34 8.68 11.27 9.38
CA GLU A 34 9.21 12.60 9.71
C GLU A 34 9.25 12.83 11.23
N LYS A 35 8.21 12.42 11.96
CA LYS A 35 8.18 12.48 13.43
C LYS A 35 9.29 11.62 14.06
N HIS A 36 9.42 10.36 13.63
CA HIS A 36 10.48 9.48 14.14
C HIS A 36 11.88 9.98 13.78
N ALA A 37 12.06 10.56 12.59
CA ALA A 37 13.33 11.15 12.17
C ALA A 37 13.71 12.35 13.05
N GLN A 38 12.74 13.20 13.43
CA GLN A 38 12.97 14.30 14.38
C GLN A 38 13.33 13.78 15.79
N GLU A 39 12.74 12.66 16.19
CA GLU A 39 13.05 11.99 17.47
C GLU A 39 14.33 11.15 17.42
N GLY A 40 14.94 10.96 16.24
CA GLY A 40 16.09 10.07 16.04
C GLY A 40 15.79 8.60 16.32
N LYS A 41 14.52 8.21 16.36
CA LYS A 41 14.07 6.86 16.73
C LYS A 41 13.89 6.02 15.47
N TYR A 42 14.44 4.81 15.47
CA TYR A 42 14.14 3.82 14.45
C TYR A 42 12.95 2.97 14.92
N ASP A 43 11.93 2.88 14.08
CA ASP A 43 10.73 2.09 14.34
C ASP A 43 10.67 0.91 13.37
N GLU A 44 10.81 -0.29 13.90
CA GLU A 44 10.77 -1.53 13.14
C GLU A 44 9.35 -1.81 12.60
N ALA A 45 8.31 -1.48 13.38
CA ALA A 45 6.92 -1.63 12.96
C ALA A 45 6.61 -0.71 11.78
N LEU A 46 7.15 0.51 11.77
CA LEU A 46 7.02 1.46 10.65
C LEU A 46 7.73 0.95 9.39
N THR A 47 8.93 0.38 9.56
CA THR A 47 9.69 -0.22 8.46
C THR A 47 8.94 -1.41 7.86
N GLN A 48 8.37 -2.27 8.70
CA GLN A 48 7.53 -3.37 8.27
C GLN A 48 6.25 -2.89 7.56
N TYR A 49 5.61 -1.83 8.07
CA TYR A 49 4.46 -1.22 7.42
C TYR A 49 4.79 -0.72 6.01
N ARG A 50 5.94 -0.07 5.84
CA ARG A 50 6.43 0.35 4.52
C ARG A 50 6.54 -0.84 3.55
N TRP A 51 7.18 -1.94 3.98
CA TRP A 51 7.28 -3.15 3.16
C TRP A 51 5.91 -3.73 2.79
N MET A 52 4.98 -3.79 3.75
CA MET A 52 3.61 -4.24 3.49
C MET A 52 2.88 -3.36 2.49
N LEU A 53 3.12 -2.04 2.49
CA LEU A 53 2.51 -1.12 1.54
C LEU A 53 2.98 -1.35 0.11
N GLU A 54 4.27 -1.68 -0.06
CA GLU A 54 4.82 -2.06 -1.37
C GLU A 54 4.21 -3.37 -1.87
N GLU A 55 4.10 -4.39 -1.00
CA GLU A 55 3.43 -5.66 -1.32
C GLU A 55 1.93 -5.48 -1.63
N TYR A 56 1.24 -4.56 -0.94
CA TYR A 56 -0.15 -4.22 -1.25
C TYR A 56 -0.27 -3.63 -2.64
N ARG A 57 0.60 -2.68 -2.99
CA ARG A 57 0.63 -2.08 -4.33
C ARG A 57 0.91 -3.13 -5.42
N VAL A 58 1.84 -4.04 -5.21
CA VAL A 58 2.06 -5.17 -6.14
C VAL A 58 0.81 -6.06 -6.22
N SER A 59 0.15 -6.34 -5.11
CA SER A 59 -1.09 -7.13 -5.07
C SER A 59 -2.26 -6.44 -5.80
N LEU A 60 -2.31 -5.10 -5.83
CA LEU A 60 -3.34 -4.35 -6.56
C LEU A 60 -3.06 -4.34 -8.08
N PHE A 61 -1.87 -3.93 -8.49
CA PHE A 61 -1.56 -3.69 -9.91
C PHE A 61 -1.02 -4.92 -10.66
N ALA A 62 -0.46 -5.90 -9.94
CA ALA A 62 0.24 -7.04 -10.53
C ALA A 62 -0.29 -8.38 -10.00
N GLN A 63 -1.63 -8.53 -9.95
CA GLN A 63 -2.29 -9.77 -9.52
C GLN A 63 -1.84 -11.02 -10.31
N GLN A 64 -1.50 -10.84 -11.59
CA GLN A 64 -1.01 -11.93 -12.45
C GLN A 64 0.41 -12.40 -12.10
N LEU A 65 1.18 -11.59 -11.36
CA LEU A 65 2.55 -11.92 -10.98
C LEU A 65 2.62 -12.89 -9.79
N GLY A 66 1.51 -13.06 -9.04
CA GLY A 66 1.41 -13.92 -7.87
C GLY A 66 2.26 -13.41 -6.70
N THR A 67 1.65 -12.74 -5.72
CA THR A 67 2.36 -12.36 -4.50
C THR A 67 2.49 -13.55 -3.57
N LYS A 68 3.67 -13.70 -2.91
CA LYS A 68 3.90 -14.77 -1.93
C LYS A 68 2.96 -14.66 -0.72
N VAL A 69 2.52 -13.44 -0.39
CA VAL A 69 1.56 -13.16 0.68
C VAL A 69 0.59 -12.08 0.19
N PRO A 70 -0.72 -12.35 0.13
CA PRO A 70 -1.68 -11.31 -0.18
C PRO A 70 -1.76 -10.31 0.98
N VAL A 71 -1.20 -9.12 0.78
CA VAL A 71 -1.44 -7.98 1.67
C VAL A 71 -2.76 -7.35 1.27
N SER A 72 -3.62 -7.10 2.26
CA SER A 72 -4.89 -6.41 2.09
C SER A 72 -4.93 -5.17 2.98
N ASP A 73 -5.83 -4.25 2.65
CA ASP A 73 -6.13 -3.05 3.44
C ASP A 73 -6.25 -3.35 4.95
N LYS A 74 -7.03 -4.39 5.30
CA LYS A 74 -7.21 -4.83 6.68
C LYS A 74 -5.91 -5.24 7.38
N ARG A 75 -4.97 -5.86 6.66
CA ARG A 75 -3.66 -6.23 7.21
C ARG A 75 -2.77 -5.01 7.41
N LEU A 76 -2.82 -4.06 6.47
CA LEU A 76 -2.15 -2.77 6.60
C LEU A 76 -2.69 -2.01 7.82
N SER A 77 -4.00 -1.86 7.97
CA SER A 77 -4.59 -1.16 9.13
C SER A 77 -4.18 -1.81 10.46
N LYS A 78 -4.15 -3.14 10.53
CA LYS A 78 -3.69 -3.85 11.73
C LYS A 78 -2.21 -3.56 12.04
N GLN A 79 -1.34 -3.56 11.02
CA GLN A 79 0.07 -3.22 11.20
C GLN A 79 0.24 -1.75 11.61
N TRP A 80 -0.59 -0.85 11.08
CA TRP A 80 -0.57 0.56 11.44
C TRP A 80 -0.87 0.79 12.92
N THR A 81 -1.76 0.00 13.53
CA THR A 81 -2.02 0.06 14.98
C THR A 81 -0.74 -0.16 15.79
N ALA A 82 0.13 -1.07 15.37
CA ALA A 82 1.42 -1.32 16.03
C ALA A 82 2.46 -0.22 15.80
N VAL A 83 2.25 0.66 14.82
CA VAL A 83 3.07 1.86 14.58
C VAL A 83 2.58 3.05 15.41
N GLU A 84 1.28 3.10 15.72
CA GLU A 84 0.67 4.16 16.52
C GLU A 84 0.86 3.98 18.03
N GLU A 85 0.93 2.74 18.52
CA GLU A 85 1.34 2.40 19.90
C GLU A 85 2.76 2.88 20.25
#